data_AF-A0A969E233-F1
#
_entry.id   AF-A0A969E233-F1
#
_cell.length_a   1.000
_cell.length_b   1.000
_cell.length_c   1.000
_cell.angle_alpha   90.00
_cell.angle_beta   90.00
_cell.angle_gamma   90.00
#
_symmetry.space_group_name_H-M   'P 1'
#
loop_
_entity.id
_entity.type
_entity.pdbx_description
1 polymer ?
#
loop_
_entity_poly.entity_id
_entity_poly.type
_entity_poly.pdbx_seq_one_letter_code
_entity_poly.pdbx_strand_id
1 'polypeptide(L)' 'MIVDLEVLCNKHKGKHKLKVQFIDATNRQTLNLFSADKKVNVDARFIAEVERQGLKFKVN' A
#
# COMPACT_ATOMS: atom_id res chain seq x y z
N MET A 1 4.26 -4.94 -11.66
CA MET A 1 3.18 -4.24 -10.94
C MET A 1 3.01 -4.64 -9.47
N ILE A 2 3.52 -5.79 -8.99
CA ILE A 2 3.66 -6.07 -7.53
C ILE A 2 5.05 -5.67 -6.99
N VAL A 3 6.07 -5.71 -7.85
CA VAL A 3 7.48 -5.46 -7.49
C VAL A 3 7.71 -4.04 -6.93
N ASP A 4 7.07 -3.02 -7.52
CA ASP A 4 7.34 -1.62 -7.15
C ASP A 4 6.82 -1.26 -5.75
N LEU A 5 5.68 -1.84 -5.35
CA LEU A 5 5.14 -1.64 -4.01
C LEU A 5 6.02 -2.32 -2.96
N GLU A 6 6.58 -3.50 -3.25
CA GLU A 6 7.49 -4.17 -2.33
C GLU A 6 8.79 -3.40 -2.12
N VAL A 7 9.36 -2.85 -3.19
CA VAL A 7 10.53 -1.98 -3.11
C VAL A 7 10.22 -0.74 -2.27
N LEU A 8 9.07 -0.11 -2.50
CA LEU A 8 8.64 1.05 -1.72
C LEU A 8 8.49 0.72 -0.23
N CYS A 9 7.88 -0.42 0.10
CA CYS A 9 7.72 -0.88 1.47
C CYS A 9 9.06 -1.20 2.15
N ASN A 10 10.03 -1.74 1.40
CA ASN A 10 11.36 -2.03 1.90
C ASN A 10 12.19 -0.76 2.12
N LYS A 11 12.02 0.26 1.28
CA LYS A 11 12.66 1.58 1.40
C LYS A 11 12.14 2.35 2.61
N HIS A 12 10.85 2.22 2.90
CA HIS A 12 10.17 2.93 3.98
C HIS A 12 9.74 1.96 5.10
N LYS A 13 10.66 1.16 5.64
CA LYS A 13 10.35 0.28 6.79
C LYS A 13 10.00 1.10 8.04
N GLY A 14 8.98 0.67 8.78
CA GLY A 14 8.52 1.41 9.96
C GLY A 14 7.64 0.61 10.90
N LYS A 15 6.78 1.31 11.65
CA LYS A 15 5.94 0.71 12.70
C LYS A 15 4.50 0.42 12.27
N HIS A 16 4.02 1.06 11.19
CA HIS A 16 2.63 0.98 10.77
C HIS A 16 2.39 -0.25 9.90
N LYS A 17 1.38 -1.06 10.23
CA LYS A 17 1.05 -2.24 9.44
C LYS A 17 0.41 -1.81 8.12
N LEU A 18 1.02 -2.22 7.01
CA LEU A 18 0.41 -2.08 5.69
C LEU A 18 -0.73 -3.09 5.55
N LYS A 19 -1.85 -2.65 4.99
CA LYS A 19 -2.95 -3.50 4.54
C LYS A 19 -3.22 -3.17 3.08
N VAL A 20 -3.24 -4.19 2.22
CA VAL A 20 -3.51 -4.02 0.79
C VAL A 20 -4.86 -4.64 0.48
N GLN A 21 -5.67 -3.92 -0.29
CA GLN A 21 -6.97 -4.38 -0.76
C GLN A 21 -7.00 -4.25 -2.27
N PHE A 22 -7.42 -5.32 -2.94
CA PHE A 22 -7.78 -5.25 -4.34
C PHE A 22 -9.26 -4.91 -4.43
N ILE A 23 -9.59 -3.82 -5.14
CA ILE A 23 -10.96 -3.34 -5.29
C ILE A 23 -11.31 -3.41 -6.76
N ASP A 24 -12.25 -4.28 -7.10
CA ASP A 24 -12.91 -4.25 -8.41
C ASP A 24 -14.07 -3.25 -8.34
N ALA A 25 -13.88 -2.10 -8.97
CA ALA A 25 -14.88 -1.04 -9.03
C ALA A 25 -16.13 -1.44 -9.83
N THR A 26 -16.00 -2.36 -10.79
CA THR A 26 -17.09 -2.76 -11.69
C THR A 26 -18.09 -3.63 -10.94
N ASN A 27 -17.60 -4.67 -10.26
CA ASN A 27 -18.43 -5.60 -9.50
C ASN A 27 -18.61 -5.20 -8.04
N ARG A 28 -18.03 -4.07 -7.60
CA ARG A 28 -17.98 -3.61 -6.21
C ARG A 28 -17.46 -4.68 -5.24
N GLN A 29 -16.50 -5.48 -5.71
CA GLN A 29 -15.90 -6.56 -4.93
C GLN A 29 -14.57 -6.09 -4.35
N THR A 30 -14.34 -6.42 -3.08
CA THR A 30 -13.08 -6.13 -2.40
C THR A 30 -12.47 -7.44 -1.95
N LEU A 31 -11.26 -7.73 -2.43
CA LEU A 31 -10.44 -8.83 -1.96
C LEU A 31 -9.38 -8.26 -1.03
N ASN A 32 -9.42 -8.67 0.24
CA ASN A 32 -8.35 -8.38 1.17
C ASN A 32 -7.13 -9.21 0.78
N LEU A 33 -6.04 -8.53 0.40
CA LEU A 33 -4.78 -9.20 0.13
C LEU A 33 -4.01 -9.32 1.44
N PHE A 34 -3.45 -10.50 1.70
CA PHE A 34 -2.55 -10.71 2.83
C PHE A 34 -1.21 -10.05 2.50
N SER A 35 -1.04 -8.78 2.88
CA SER A 35 0.30 -8.19 2.95
C SER A 35 1.02 -8.83 4.14
N ALA A 36 1.89 -9.80 3.85
CA ALA A 36 2.68 -10.54 4.83
C ALA A 36 3.39 -9.59 5.80
N ASP A 37 2.80 -9.34 6.99
CA ASP A 37 3.24 -8.50 8.10
C ASP A 37 4.15 -7.28 7.78
N LYS A 38 3.98 -6.67 6.59
CA LYS A 38 4.85 -5.57 6.18
C LYS A 38 4.52 -4.34 7.02
N LYS A 39 5.53 -3.81 7.71
CA LYS A 39 5.41 -2.57 8.45
C LYS A 39 6.17 -1.47 7.73
N VAL A 40 5.49 -0.36 7.49
CA VAL A 40 6.01 0.80 6.78
C VAL A 40 5.99 2.05 7.65
N ASN A 41 6.84 3.01 7.32
CA ASN A 41 6.78 4.36 7.86
C ASN A 41 5.88 5.19 6.94
N VAL A 42 4.72 5.60 7.46
CA VAL A 42 3.77 6.40 6.68
C VAL A 42 4.07 7.86 6.92
N ASP A 43 5.10 8.37 6.23
CA ASP A 43 5.44 9.78 6.21
C ASP A 43 4.97 10.45 4.90
N ALA A 44 5.16 11.77 4.81
CA ALA A 44 4.79 12.54 3.62
C ALA A 44 5.48 12.06 2.34
N ARG A 45 6.69 11.48 2.44
CA ARG A 45 7.43 10.96 1.27
C ARG A 45 6.84 9.65 0.80
N PHE A 46 6.48 8.75 1.73
CA PHE A 46 5.79 7.51 1.40
C PHE A 46 4.46 7.80 0.70
N ILE A 47 3.65 8.72 1.24
CA ILE A 47 2.38 9.12 0.65
C ILE A 47 2.57 9.64 -0.78
N ALA A 48 3.51 10.57 -0.99
CA ALA A 48 3.78 11.11 -2.32
C ALA A 48 4.24 10.03 -3.32
N GLU A 49 5.05 9.05 -2.89
CA GLU A 49 5.47 7.94 -3.74
C GLU A 49 4.31 7.00 -4.09
N VAL A 50 3.39 6.73 -3.15
CA VAL A 50 2.16 5.94 -3.40
C VAL A 50 1.23 6.65 -4.38
N GLU A 51 1.02 7.95 -4.19
CA GLU A 51 0.20 8.78 -5.10
C GLU A 51 0.77 8.83 -6.51
N ARG A 52 2.10 8.97 -6.64
CA ARG A 52 2.78 8.96 -7.95
C ARG A 52 2.59 7.64 -8.70
N GLN A 53 2.40 6.53 -7.98
CA GLN A 53 2.10 5.23 -8.56
C GLN A 53 0.61 5.06 -8.93
N GLY A 54 -0.24 6.06 -8.67
CA GLY A 54 -1.67 6.01 -8.97
C GLY A 54 -2.46 5.10 -8.00
N LEU A 55 -1.85 4.73 -6.88
CA LEU A 55 -2.47 3.86 -5.90
C LEU A 55 -3.35 4.68 -4.95
N LYS A 56 -4.58 4.21 -4.74
CA LYS A 56 -5.46 4.77 -3.72
C LYS A 56 -5.02 4.26 -2.35
N PHE A 57 -4.96 5.14 -1.37
CA PHE A 57 -4.59 4.79 0.00
C PHE A 57 -5.55 5.44 1.00
N LYS A 58 -5.56 4.88 2.21
CA LYS A 58 -6.24 5.44 3.37
C LYS A 58 -5.34 5.30 4.58
N VAL A 59 -5.12 6.41 5.27
CA VAL A 59 -4.47 6.46 6.59
C VAL A 59 -5.55 6.44 7.66
N ASN A 60 -5.34 5.65 8.72
CA ASN A 60 -6.16 5.65 9.92
C ASN A 60 -5.40 6.34 11.05
#